data_AF-A0A449BEJ1-F1
#
_entry.id   AF-A0A449BEJ1-F1
#
_cell.length_a   1.000
_cell.length_b   1.000
_cell.length_c   1.000
_cell.angle_alpha   90.00
_cell.angle_beta   90.00
_cell.angle_gamma   90.00
#
_symmetry.space_group_name_H-M   'P 1'
#
loop_
_entity.id
_entity.type
_entity.pdbx_description
1 polymer ?
#
loop_
_entity_poly.entity_id
_entity_poly.type
_entity_poly.pdbx_seq_one_letter_code
_entity_poly.pdbx_strand_id
1 'polypeptide(L)'
;MKKRIILILLFVLSFISIGPLVKADMGPKPSLKLMINSYSDKRLYIELLIKGNNREYEFDVLEERNDSFEYLKDFLVDKSYNGYVSATINNGAPFWSKYLESKGNSHYYNFGYRMPRTFKVMIYDLESNTMFITNEISVRAFDSSTTIDLSNLKVEKSDSLVIYDQNITIREVHNYWKTLSGLLVRLVLTVIIEVFVLFLFSYKKKASYVLVIITNLITQIILTFGLFIAIYYNGSFAYIAALIIGEILVLLSEIVIYRLYLKEHGKYRSLLYAVVANILSLVFSLLI
;
A
#
# COMPACT_ATOMS: atom_id res chain seq x y z
N MET A 1 -35.88 -23.90 -9.40
CA MET A 1 -35.00 -22.73 -9.61
C MET A 1 -35.26 -21.58 -8.63
N LYS A 2 -36.48 -21.02 -8.53
CA LYS A 2 -36.78 -19.84 -7.69
C LYS A 2 -36.30 -19.95 -6.21
N LYS A 3 -36.58 -21.07 -5.52
CA LYS A 3 -36.16 -21.26 -4.10
C LYS A 3 -34.63 -21.24 -3.90
N ARG A 4 -33.86 -21.82 -4.82
CA ARG A 4 -32.38 -21.84 -4.76
C ARG A 4 -31.78 -20.45 -5.01
N ILE A 5 -32.38 -19.68 -5.91
CA ILE A 5 -31.96 -18.29 -6.21
C ILE A 5 -32.21 -17.39 -4.99
N ILE A 6 -33.35 -17.53 -4.33
CA ILE A 6 -33.68 -16.74 -3.12
C ILE A 6 -32.70 -17.05 -1.98
N LEU A 7 -32.35 -18.33 -1.78
CA LEU A 7 -31.37 -18.72 -0.76
C LEU A 7 -29.99 -18.13 -1.02
N ILE A 8 -29.52 -18.13 -2.27
CA ILE A 8 -28.25 -17.50 -2.65
C ILE A 8 -28.29 -15.99 -2.38
N LEU A 9 -29.39 -15.32 -2.73
CA LEU A 9 -29.55 -13.88 -2.53
C LEU A 9 -29.54 -13.51 -1.04
N LEU A 10 -30.25 -14.28 -0.21
CA LEU A 10 -30.29 -14.07 1.25
C LEU A 10 -28.92 -14.31 1.89
N PHE A 11 -28.18 -15.33 1.43
CA PHE A 11 -26.83 -15.59 1.88
C PHE A 11 -25.90 -14.41 1.57
N VAL A 12 -25.95 -13.87 0.35
CA VAL A 12 -25.18 -12.68 -0.05
C VAL A 12 -25.53 -11.46 0.81
N LEU A 13 -26.82 -11.17 1.00
CA LEU A 13 -27.28 -10.00 1.77
C LEU A 13 -26.79 -10.01 3.23
N SER A 14 -26.61 -11.21 3.81
CA SER A 14 -26.11 -11.34 5.18
C SER A 14 -24.68 -10.83 5.38
N PHE A 15 -23.82 -10.91 4.35
CA PHE A 15 -22.45 -10.41 4.42
C PHE A 15 -22.33 -8.88 4.34
N ILE A 16 -23.30 -8.20 3.71
CA ILE A 16 -23.27 -6.74 3.52
C ILE A 16 -23.61 -5.99 4.82
N SER A 17 -24.30 -6.64 5.76
CA SER A 17 -24.80 -5.99 6.99
C SER A 17 -23.75 -5.82 8.10
N ILE A 18 -22.52 -6.29 7.90
CA ILE A 18 -21.44 -6.20 8.89
C ILE A 18 -20.53 -5.02 8.52
N GLY A 19 -20.90 -3.81 8.94
CA GLY A 19 -20.07 -2.61 8.77
C GLY A 19 -19.05 -2.44 9.91
N PRO A 20 -17.82 -1.97 9.65
CA PRO A 20 -16.83 -1.73 10.70
C PRO A 20 -17.17 -0.48 11.54
N LEU A 21 -16.81 -0.50 12.83
CA LEU A 21 -16.82 0.70 13.66
C LEU A 21 -15.80 1.72 13.13
N VAL A 22 -16.25 2.94 12.84
CA VAL A 22 -15.39 4.05 12.40
C VAL A 22 -15.09 4.98 13.59
N LYS A 23 -13.81 5.33 13.77
CA LYS A 23 -13.30 6.35 14.71
C LYS A 23 -12.63 7.47 13.90
N ALA A 24 -12.43 8.62 14.52
CA ALA A 24 -11.65 9.71 13.93
C ALA A 24 -10.20 9.26 13.61
N ASP A 25 -9.64 9.74 12.51
CA ASP A 25 -8.27 9.48 12.05
C ASP A 25 -7.92 7.98 11.82
N MET A 26 -8.92 7.17 11.42
CA MET A 26 -8.73 5.76 11.02
C MET A 26 -8.33 5.56 9.56
N GLY A 27 -8.14 6.64 8.81
CA GLY A 27 -7.72 6.55 7.40
C GLY A 27 -6.33 5.94 7.28
N PRO A 28 -6.06 5.12 6.25
CA PRO A 28 -4.70 4.69 5.94
C PRO A 28 -3.86 5.95 5.70
N LYS A 29 -2.59 5.89 6.10
CA LYS A 29 -1.65 7.00 5.96
C LYS A 29 -0.47 6.53 5.11
N PRO A 30 0.08 7.40 4.24
CA PRO A 30 1.26 7.05 3.49
C PRO A 30 2.39 6.63 4.41
N SER A 31 3.11 5.59 4.04
CA SER A 31 4.14 4.98 4.88
C SER A 31 5.45 4.71 4.15
N LEU A 32 6.53 4.68 4.92
CA LEU A 32 7.85 4.23 4.48
C LEU A 32 8.38 3.20 5.47
N LYS A 33 8.68 2.01 4.95
CA LYS A 33 9.49 1.01 5.65
C LYS A 33 10.94 1.16 5.22
N LEU A 34 11.81 1.48 6.17
CA LEU A 34 13.22 1.65 5.93
C LEU A 34 13.98 0.49 6.57
N MET A 35 14.77 -0.22 5.76
CA MET A 35 15.74 -1.20 6.24
C MET A 35 17.14 -0.62 6.09
N ILE A 36 17.96 -0.71 7.14
CA ILE A 36 19.37 -0.34 7.08
C ILE A 36 20.22 -1.58 7.32
N ASN A 37 21.00 -1.99 6.33
CA ASN A 37 22.07 -2.97 6.51
C ASN A 37 23.28 -2.23 7.06
N SER A 38 23.48 -2.31 8.36
CA SER A 38 24.54 -1.61 9.07
C SER A 38 25.87 -2.38 9.02
N TYR A 39 26.98 -1.67 9.24
CA TYR A 39 28.28 -2.26 9.57
C TYR A 39 28.35 -2.71 11.04
N SER A 40 27.38 -2.30 11.86
CA SER A 40 27.28 -2.55 13.30
C SER A 40 25.93 -3.16 13.68
N ASP A 41 25.92 -4.02 14.69
CA ASP A 41 24.71 -4.63 15.27
C ASP A 41 23.94 -3.65 16.17
N LYS A 42 24.51 -2.46 16.41
CA LYS A 42 23.95 -1.43 17.28
C LYS A 42 22.85 -0.62 16.60
N ARG A 43 21.89 -0.17 17.42
CA ARG A 43 20.77 0.65 16.97
C ARG A 43 21.30 1.96 16.36
N LEU A 44 20.72 2.32 15.23
CA LEU A 44 20.96 3.60 14.57
C LEU A 44 19.79 4.54 14.84
N TYR A 45 20.06 5.84 14.84
CA TYR A 45 19.05 6.88 15.04
C TYR A 45 18.77 7.55 13.72
N ILE A 46 17.49 7.77 13.42
CA ILE A 46 17.08 8.19 12.08
C ILE A 46 16.10 9.36 12.16
N GLU A 47 16.37 10.33 11.30
CA GLU A 47 15.48 11.44 11.00
C GLU A 47 15.34 11.64 9.48
N LEU A 48 14.17 12.06 9.03
CA LEU A 48 13.97 12.50 7.65
C LEU A 48 14.28 14.00 7.55
N LEU A 49 15.08 14.39 6.56
CA LEU A 49 15.33 15.79 6.26
C LEU A 49 14.53 16.22 5.04
N ILE A 50 13.85 17.37 5.12
CA ILE A 50 13.02 17.94 4.05
C ILE A 50 13.50 19.34 3.70
N LYS A 51 13.26 19.77 2.45
CA LYS A 51 13.48 21.17 2.07
C LYS A 51 12.58 22.08 2.88
N GLY A 52 13.16 23.09 3.53
CA GLY A 52 12.42 24.02 4.36
C GLY A 52 13.33 24.99 5.09
N ASN A 53 12.70 25.93 5.78
CA ASN A 53 13.39 26.86 6.67
C ASN A 53 13.11 26.41 8.10
N ASN A 54 14.10 26.55 8.99
CA ASN A 54 13.92 26.16 10.37
C ASN A 54 12.74 26.94 10.98
N ARG A 55 11.84 26.21 11.64
CA ARG A 55 10.75 26.80 12.41
C ARG A 55 11.06 26.61 13.88
N GLU A 56 10.81 27.64 14.67
CA GLU A 56 10.75 27.50 16.13
C GLU A 56 9.54 26.61 16.46
N TYR A 57 9.79 25.43 17.01
CA TYR A 57 8.76 24.51 17.47
C TYR A 57 8.94 24.26 18.96
N GLU A 58 7.85 24.18 19.72
CA GLU A 58 7.93 23.87 21.16
C GLU A 58 8.36 22.41 21.37
N PHE A 59 9.54 22.25 21.98
CA PHE A 59 10.29 21.00 22.07
C PHE A 59 9.70 19.99 23.07
N ASP A 60 8.99 20.46 24.10
CA ASP A 60 8.50 19.64 25.21
C ASP A 60 7.49 18.55 24.78
N VAL A 61 6.83 18.72 23.62
CA VAL A 61 5.87 17.74 23.07
C VAL A 61 6.55 16.63 22.23
N LEU A 62 7.80 16.85 21.80
CA LEU A 62 8.50 15.96 20.87
C LEU A 62 9.30 14.84 21.57
N GLU A 63 9.88 15.13 22.74
CA GLU A 63 10.70 14.18 23.51
C GLU A 63 9.87 12.98 24.01
N GLU A 64 8.61 13.18 24.38
CA GLU A 64 7.69 12.11 24.81
C GLU A 64 7.26 11.16 23.67
N ARG A 65 7.45 11.56 22.40
CA ARG A 65 6.80 10.92 21.24
C ARG A 65 7.76 10.32 20.20
N ASN A 66 9.07 10.51 20.33
CA ASN A 66 10.06 9.97 19.40
C ASN A 66 11.39 9.64 20.11
N ASP A 67 11.64 8.34 20.31
CA ASP A 67 12.87 7.83 20.93
C ASP A 67 14.16 8.29 20.25
N SER A 68 14.12 8.60 18.95
CA SER A 68 15.32 9.08 18.24
C SER A 68 15.58 10.57 18.48
N PHE A 69 14.57 11.31 18.94
CA PHE A 69 14.65 12.76 19.06
C PHE A 69 15.61 13.19 20.18
N GLU A 70 15.59 12.51 21.32
CA GLU A 70 16.46 12.82 22.46
C GLU A 70 17.95 12.86 22.05
N TYR A 71 18.39 11.88 21.26
CA TYR A 71 19.77 11.75 20.80
C TYR A 71 20.13 12.67 19.63
N LEU A 72 19.13 13.14 18.91
CA LEU A 72 19.31 13.98 17.73
C LEU A 72 19.08 15.46 18.03
N LYS A 73 18.48 15.82 19.18
CA LYS A 73 18.03 17.20 19.45
C LYS A 73 19.12 18.23 19.27
N ASP A 74 20.31 18.02 19.84
CA ASP A 74 21.43 18.98 19.76
C ASP A 74 21.98 19.13 18.33
N PHE A 75 21.74 18.14 17.48
CA PHE A 75 22.05 18.23 16.06
C PHE A 75 20.91 18.87 15.26
N LEU A 76 19.66 18.58 15.58
CA LEU A 76 18.51 19.05 14.82
C LEU A 76 18.12 20.50 15.15
N VAL A 77 18.42 20.97 16.38
CA VAL A 77 18.18 22.34 16.83
C VAL A 77 19.08 23.30 16.06
N ASP A 78 18.46 24.19 15.31
CA ASP A 78 19.08 25.28 14.54
C ASP A 78 20.02 24.89 13.37
N LYS A 79 20.14 23.61 13.04
CA LYS A 79 20.99 23.17 11.92
C LYS A 79 20.16 22.85 10.68
N SER A 80 20.49 23.54 9.59
CA SER A 80 20.10 23.12 8.24
C SER A 80 21.29 22.48 7.54
N TYR A 81 21.05 21.41 6.80
CA TYR A 81 22.05 20.75 5.98
C TYR A 81 21.73 20.99 4.51
N ASN A 82 22.48 21.87 3.84
CA ASN A 82 22.28 22.21 2.42
C ASN A 82 20.82 22.59 2.07
N GLY A 83 20.15 23.35 2.94
CA GLY A 83 18.74 23.75 2.78
C GLY A 83 17.71 22.69 3.15
N TYR A 84 18.13 21.57 3.75
CA TYR A 84 17.25 20.57 4.35
C TYR A 84 17.24 20.71 5.88
N VAL A 85 16.07 20.54 6.48
CA VAL A 85 15.81 20.62 7.92
C VAL A 85 15.10 19.36 8.40
N SER A 86 15.11 19.09 9.70
CA SER A 86 14.33 17.98 10.28
C SER A 86 12.86 18.10 9.92
N ALA A 87 12.29 16.99 9.41
CA ALA A 87 10.88 16.89 9.16
C ALA A 87 10.09 16.99 10.48
N THR A 88 10.58 16.32 11.54
CA THR A 88 10.01 16.34 12.89
C THR A 88 9.90 17.76 13.44
N ILE A 89 10.97 18.57 13.40
CA ILE A 89 10.95 19.96 13.88
C ILE A 89 10.06 20.84 12.99
N ASN A 90 10.20 20.76 11.67
CA ASN A 90 9.55 21.71 10.77
C ASN A 90 8.01 21.57 10.68
N ASN A 91 7.45 20.36 10.87
CA ASN A 91 5.99 20.15 10.73
C ASN A 91 5.25 19.84 12.04
N GLY A 92 5.95 19.84 13.17
CA GLY A 92 5.32 19.84 14.50
C GLY A 92 4.58 18.58 14.92
N ALA A 93 4.66 17.51 14.13
CA ALA A 93 4.15 16.21 14.52
C ALA A 93 5.20 15.19 14.08
N PRO A 94 5.59 14.23 14.93
CA PRO A 94 6.77 13.46 14.63
C PRO A 94 6.50 12.59 13.42
N PHE A 95 7.40 12.66 12.46
CA PHE A 95 7.55 11.65 11.43
C PHE A 95 8.10 10.44 12.15
N TRP A 96 7.24 9.69 12.83
CA TRP A 96 7.66 8.64 13.76
C TRP A 96 8.54 7.64 13.03
N SER A 97 9.84 7.66 13.28
CA SER A 97 10.70 6.51 13.01
C SER A 97 10.44 5.52 14.14
N LYS A 98 9.44 4.65 13.97
CA LYS A 98 9.29 3.53 14.91
C LYS A 98 10.37 2.51 14.58
N TYR A 99 11.37 2.38 15.45
CA TYR A 99 12.27 1.23 15.42
C TYR A 99 11.44 -0.02 15.69
N LEU A 100 11.49 -0.98 14.77
CA LEU A 100 10.68 -2.19 14.84
C LEU A 100 11.47 -3.32 15.49
N GLU A 101 12.63 -3.63 14.92
CA GLU A 101 13.48 -4.75 15.31
C GLU A 101 14.85 -4.62 14.62
N SER A 102 15.82 -5.40 15.11
CA SER A 102 17.06 -5.72 14.39
C SER A 102 17.11 -7.23 14.13
N LYS A 103 17.61 -7.60 12.96
CA LYS A 103 17.94 -8.98 12.58
C LYS A 103 19.40 -9.00 12.12
N GLY A 104 20.30 -9.40 13.02
CA GLY A 104 21.73 -9.31 12.79
C GLY A 104 22.15 -7.84 12.65
N ASN A 105 22.73 -7.47 11.51
CA ASN A 105 23.11 -6.08 11.24
C ASN A 105 22.03 -5.30 10.48
N SER A 106 20.85 -5.89 10.24
CA SER A 106 19.75 -5.23 9.53
C SER A 106 18.76 -4.61 10.51
N HIS A 107 18.61 -3.29 10.46
CA HIS A 107 17.74 -2.51 11.33
C HIS A 107 16.49 -2.03 10.59
N TYR A 108 15.30 -2.20 11.18
CA TYR A 108 14.04 -1.88 10.52
C TYR A 108 13.32 -0.71 11.21
N TYR A 109 12.88 0.24 10.39
CA TYR A 109 12.16 1.44 10.82
C TYR A 109 10.90 1.62 9.99
N ASN A 110 9.86 2.20 10.59
CA ASN A 110 8.62 2.51 9.89
C ASN A 110 8.18 3.94 10.16
N PHE A 111 7.93 4.69 9.10
CA PHE A 111 7.35 6.04 9.08
C PHE A 111 5.93 5.97 8.54
N GLY A 112 4.99 6.71 9.13
CA GLY A 112 3.58 6.62 8.73
C GLY A 112 2.69 7.82 9.04
N TYR A 113 3.22 8.93 9.55
CA TYR A 113 2.45 10.13 9.86
C TYR A 113 3.00 11.32 9.07
N ARG A 114 2.14 11.97 8.27
CA ARG A 114 2.47 13.13 7.41
C ARG A 114 3.65 12.94 6.43
N MET A 115 4.00 11.70 6.10
CA MET A 115 5.15 11.30 5.26
C MET A 115 5.43 12.25 4.08
N PRO A 116 6.66 12.79 3.94
CA PRO A 116 6.99 13.68 2.85
C PRO A 116 7.20 12.86 1.56
N ARG A 117 6.87 13.46 0.41
CA ARG A 117 7.13 12.83 -0.90
C ARG A 117 8.60 12.87 -1.28
N THR A 118 9.32 13.88 -0.81
CA THR A 118 10.72 14.12 -1.14
C THR A 118 11.49 14.45 0.13
N PHE A 119 12.57 13.70 0.40
CA PHE A 119 13.33 13.79 1.64
C PHE A 119 14.74 13.20 1.49
N LYS A 120 15.66 13.56 2.38
CA LYS A 120 16.90 12.81 2.64
C LYS A 120 16.72 12.01 3.92
N VAL A 121 17.49 10.93 4.09
CA VAL A 121 17.56 10.19 5.35
C VAL A 121 18.86 10.57 6.05
N MET A 122 18.74 11.04 7.28
CA MET A 122 19.86 11.26 8.19
C MET A 122 19.93 10.08 9.14
N ILE A 123 21.10 9.45 9.21
CA ILE A 123 21.37 8.28 10.03
C ILE A 123 22.51 8.64 10.97
N TYR A 124 22.30 8.48 12.27
CA TYR A 124 23.30 8.77 13.28
C TYR A 124 23.63 7.52 14.08
N ASP A 125 24.92 7.22 14.14
CA ASP A 125 25.48 6.20 15.02
C ASP A 125 26.11 6.88 16.24
N LEU A 126 25.53 6.61 17.41
CA LEU A 126 26.02 7.13 18.69
C LEU A 126 27.38 6.54 19.08
N GLU A 127 27.66 5.28 18.76
CA GLU A 127 28.89 4.63 19.25
C GLU A 127 30.13 5.16 18.54
N SER A 128 30.02 5.40 17.24
CA SER A 128 31.09 5.97 16.41
C SER A 128 31.05 7.50 16.31
N ASN A 129 30.01 8.15 16.83
CA ASN A 129 29.75 9.60 16.68
C ASN A 129 29.77 10.02 15.19
N THR A 130 29.12 9.23 14.35
CA THR A 130 29.15 9.39 12.89
C THR A 130 27.75 9.56 12.34
N MET A 131 27.61 10.50 11.40
CA MET A 131 26.37 10.78 10.68
C MET A 131 26.51 10.48 9.19
N PHE A 132 25.49 9.83 8.63
CA PHE A 132 25.34 9.59 7.20
C PHE A 132 24.12 10.33 6.70
N ILE A 133 24.27 11.04 5.59
CA ILE A 133 23.17 11.72 4.92
C ILE A 133 23.05 11.16 3.51
N THR A 134 21.84 10.76 3.13
CA THR A 134 21.59 10.24 1.79
C THR A 134 21.41 11.36 0.76
N ASN A 135 21.42 10.96 -0.52
CA ASN A 135 20.81 11.74 -1.58
C ASN A 135 19.30 11.94 -1.35
N GLU A 136 18.74 12.91 -2.06
CA GLU A 136 17.31 13.17 -2.06
C GLU A 136 16.56 11.95 -2.65
N ILE A 137 15.64 11.42 -1.87
CA ILE A 137 14.72 10.33 -2.22
C ILE A 137 13.39 10.96 -2.57
N SER A 138 12.77 10.50 -3.65
CA SER A 138 11.40 10.85 -3.99
C SER A 138 10.54 9.59 -4.08
N VAL A 139 9.51 9.49 -3.25
CA VAL A 139 8.57 8.38 -3.22
C VAL A 139 7.24 8.78 -3.86
N ARG A 140 6.69 7.88 -4.68
CA ARG A 140 5.37 8.06 -5.32
C ARG A 140 4.31 7.14 -4.76
N ALA A 141 4.71 5.94 -4.35
CA ALA A 141 3.82 4.95 -3.77
C ALA A 141 3.26 5.43 -2.42
N PHE A 142 2.01 5.06 -2.13
CA PHE A 142 1.36 5.29 -0.86
C PHE A 142 2.09 4.54 0.26
N ASP A 143 2.41 3.27 0.02
CA ASP A 143 3.27 2.46 0.88
C ASP A 143 4.58 2.18 0.15
N SER A 144 5.68 2.72 0.69
CA SER A 144 7.02 2.58 0.14
C SER A 144 7.89 1.74 1.06
N SER A 145 8.84 1.01 0.48
CA SER A 145 9.88 0.35 1.26
C SER A 145 11.22 0.63 0.62
N THR A 146 12.23 0.85 1.43
CA THR A 146 13.58 1.11 0.91
C THR A 146 14.65 0.52 1.79
N THR A 147 15.79 0.23 1.16
CA THR A 147 16.97 -0.33 1.80
C THR A 147 18.14 0.62 1.63
N ILE A 148 18.81 0.92 2.74
CA ILE A 148 20.09 1.62 2.79
C ILE A 148 21.16 0.61 3.18
N ASP A 149 22.24 0.56 2.42
CA ASP A 149 23.35 -0.35 2.68
C ASP A 149 24.59 0.42 3.16
N LEU A 150 24.94 0.22 4.42
CA LEU A 150 26.13 0.75 5.09
C LEU A 150 27.13 -0.36 5.42
N SER A 151 26.87 -1.62 5.05
CA SER A 151 27.62 -2.79 5.52
C SER A 151 29.10 -2.79 5.12
N ASN A 152 29.44 -2.15 3.99
CA ASN A 152 30.81 -2.06 3.47
C ASN A 152 31.57 -0.83 3.97
N LEU A 153 30.95 0.02 4.79
CA LEU A 153 31.60 1.21 5.32
C LEU A 153 32.52 0.84 6.47
N LYS A 154 33.75 1.32 6.40
CA LYS A 154 34.68 1.29 7.54
C LYS A 154 34.51 2.58 8.31
N VAL A 155 33.94 2.47 9.50
CA VAL A 155 33.68 3.62 10.37
C VAL A 155 34.54 3.46 11.61
N GLU A 156 35.38 4.46 11.84
CA GLU A 156 36.21 4.55 13.04
C GLU A 156 35.52 5.47 14.05
N LYS A 157 35.72 5.18 15.33
CA LYS A 157 35.17 6.01 16.39
C LYS A 157 35.89 7.34 16.42
N SER A 158 35.13 8.43 16.47
CA SER A 158 35.65 9.80 16.54
C SER A 158 35.11 10.53 17.76
N ASP A 159 35.95 11.35 18.40
CA ASP A 159 35.51 12.24 19.49
C ASP A 159 34.70 13.43 18.95
N SER A 160 34.88 13.77 17.68
CA SER A 160 34.12 14.80 16.96
C SER A 160 33.14 14.19 15.96
N LEU A 161 32.00 14.87 15.74
CA LEU A 161 30.98 14.42 14.80
C LEU A 161 31.54 14.37 13.37
N VAL A 162 31.55 13.19 12.75
CA VAL A 162 31.92 13.01 11.34
C VAL A 162 30.66 12.94 10.49
N ILE A 163 30.57 13.74 9.42
CA ILE A 163 29.43 13.74 8.50
C ILE A 163 29.86 13.20 7.14
N TYR A 164 29.26 12.09 6.73
CA TYR A 164 29.39 11.52 5.39
C TYR A 164 28.18 11.90 4.53
N ASP A 165 28.41 12.80 3.57
CA ASP A 165 27.48 13.05 2.46
C ASP A 165 27.93 12.22 1.27
N GLN A 166 27.50 10.96 1.26
CA GLN A 166 27.86 10.02 0.20
C GLN A 166 26.64 9.71 -0.64
N ASN A 167 26.89 9.35 -1.91
CA ASN A 167 25.89 8.82 -2.83
C ASN A 167 25.43 7.42 -2.36
N ILE A 168 24.71 7.38 -1.23
CA ILE A 168 24.06 6.18 -0.73
C ILE A 168 22.96 5.86 -1.74
N THR A 169 23.15 4.76 -2.48
CA THR A 169 22.19 4.34 -3.50
C THR A 169 20.99 3.74 -2.79
N ILE A 170 19.87 4.44 -2.85
CA ILE A 170 18.60 3.99 -2.29
C ILE A 170 17.93 3.06 -3.29
N ARG A 171 17.66 1.82 -2.89
CA ARG A 171 16.78 0.93 -3.67
C ARG A 171 15.37 1.09 -3.15
N GLU A 172 14.52 1.79 -3.90
CA GLU A 172 13.06 1.71 -3.67
C GLU A 172 12.62 0.29 -4.03
N VAL A 173 12.15 -0.46 -3.04
CA VAL A 173 11.62 -1.80 -3.21
C VAL A 173 10.14 -1.75 -2.83
N HIS A 174 9.32 -1.18 -3.70
CA HIS A 174 7.89 -1.45 -3.59
C HIS A 174 7.67 -2.93 -3.92
N ASN A 175 7.02 -3.68 -3.03
CA ASN A 175 6.75 -5.10 -3.24
C ASN A 175 5.57 -5.27 -4.20
N TYR A 176 5.79 -4.91 -5.47
CA TYR A 176 4.85 -5.05 -6.58
C TYR A 176 4.30 -6.47 -6.66
N TRP A 177 5.14 -7.47 -6.34
CA TRP A 177 4.77 -8.88 -6.39
C TRP A 177 3.66 -9.25 -5.41
N LYS A 178 3.65 -8.71 -4.19
CA LYS A 178 2.58 -8.97 -3.24
C LYS A 178 1.25 -8.40 -3.74
N THR A 179 1.25 -7.18 -4.24
CA THR A 179 0.04 -6.54 -4.79
C THR A 179 -0.44 -7.25 -6.06
N LEU A 180 0.49 -7.60 -6.97
CA LEU A 180 0.17 -8.25 -8.24
C LEU A 180 -0.33 -9.69 -8.05
N SER A 181 0.25 -10.45 -7.12
CA SER A 181 -0.18 -11.83 -6.85
C SER A 181 -1.60 -11.90 -6.31
N GLY A 182 -1.98 -11.01 -5.38
CA GLY A 182 -3.37 -10.92 -4.89
C GLY A 182 -4.35 -10.60 -6.03
N LEU A 183 -3.97 -9.69 -6.92
CA LEU A 183 -4.77 -9.34 -8.09
C LEU A 183 -4.93 -10.51 -9.08
N LEU A 184 -3.87 -11.31 -9.31
CA LEU A 184 -3.93 -12.50 -10.16
C LEU A 184 -4.81 -13.59 -9.58
N VAL A 185 -4.73 -13.83 -8.27
CA VAL A 185 -5.61 -14.79 -7.56
C VAL A 185 -7.07 -14.39 -7.75
N ARG A 186 -7.38 -13.09 -7.60
CA ARG A 186 -8.72 -12.57 -7.83
C ARG A 186 -9.21 -12.80 -9.26
N LEU A 187 -8.38 -12.49 -10.27
CA LEU A 187 -8.72 -12.74 -11.68
C LEU A 187 -9.12 -14.20 -11.92
N VAL A 188 -8.32 -15.14 -11.41
CA VAL A 188 -8.58 -16.58 -11.56
C VAL A 188 -9.87 -17.00 -10.86
N LEU A 189 -10.08 -16.54 -9.63
CA LEU A 189 -11.27 -16.89 -8.86
C LEU A 189 -12.55 -16.34 -9.48
N THR A 190 -12.53 -15.11 -9.99
CA THR A 190 -13.69 -14.54 -10.70
C THR A 190 -14.06 -15.38 -11.92
N VAL A 191 -13.08 -15.75 -12.76
CA VAL A 191 -13.36 -16.61 -13.93
C VAL A 191 -13.93 -17.97 -13.52
N ILE A 192 -13.42 -18.57 -12.44
CA ILE A 192 -13.94 -19.84 -11.91
C ILE A 192 -15.40 -19.69 -11.45
N ILE A 193 -15.71 -18.64 -10.67
CA ILE A 193 -17.06 -18.35 -10.19
C ILE A 193 -18.01 -18.16 -11.37
N GLU A 194 -17.61 -17.39 -12.36
CA GLU A 194 -18.42 -17.07 -13.54
C GLU A 194 -18.76 -18.31 -14.36
N VAL A 195 -17.76 -19.15 -14.64
CA VAL A 195 -17.96 -20.43 -15.33
C VAL A 195 -18.83 -21.39 -14.51
N PHE A 196 -18.64 -21.43 -13.19
CA PHE A 196 -19.44 -22.27 -12.30
C PHE A 196 -20.91 -21.82 -12.27
N VAL A 197 -21.17 -20.52 -12.14
CA VAL A 197 -22.52 -19.95 -12.16
C VAL A 197 -23.15 -20.15 -13.53
N LEU A 198 -22.40 -19.98 -14.62
CA LEU A 198 -22.87 -20.24 -15.98
C LEU A 198 -23.34 -21.70 -16.15
N PHE A 199 -22.59 -22.65 -15.59
CA PHE A 199 -22.97 -24.06 -15.53
C PHE A 199 -24.25 -24.29 -14.71
N LEU A 200 -24.39 -23.67 -13.53
CA LEU A 200 -25.63 -23.74 -12.72
C LEU A 200 -26.84 -23.17 -13.45
N PHE A 201 -26.62 -22.16 -14.30
CA PHE A 201 -27.61 -21.61 -15.20
C PHE A 201 -27.84 -22.47 -16.45
N SER A 202 -27.30 -23.70 -16.50
CA SER A 202 -27.55 -24.71 -17.53
C SER A 202 -27.22 -24.26 -18.97
N TYR A 203 -26.22 -23.40 -19.13
CA TYR A 203 -25.60 -23.17 -20.43
C TYR A 203 -24.69 -24.36 -20.77
N LYS A 204 -24.74 -24.82 -22.02
CA LYS A 204 -24.03 -26.01 -22.49
C LYS A 204 -23.16 -25.75 -23.72
N LYS A 205 -23.42 -24.68 -24.48
CA LYS A 205 -22.69 -24.42 -25.72
C LYS A 205 -21.28 -23.91 -25.42
N LYS A 206 -20.27 -24.51 -26.05
CA LYS A 206 -18.87 -24.03 -25.96
C LYS A 206 -18.74 -22.53 -26.24
N ALA A 207 -19.50 -22.01 -27.21
CA ALA A 207 -19.52 -20.59 -27.55
C ALA A 207 -19.95 -19.69 -26.36
N SER A 208 -20.88 -20.15 -25.53
CA SER A 208 -21.33 -19.41 -24.33
C SER A 208 -20.24 -19.35 -23.26
N TYR A 209 -19.53 -20.45 -23.02
CA TYR A 209 -18.39 -20.47 -22.08
C TYR A 209 -17.24 -19.58 -22.57
N VAL A 210 -16.91 -19.66 -23.87
CA VAL A 210 -15.85 -18.82 -24.46
C VAL A 210 -16.20 -17.34 -24.33
N LEU A 211 -17.45 -16.95 -24.63
CA LEU A 211 -17.89 -15.56 -24.48
C LEU A 211 -17.70 -15.08 -23.03
N VAL A 212 -18.21 -15.84 -22.05
CA VAL A 212 -18.13 -15.48 -20.64
C VAL A 212 -16.69 -15.37 -20.14
N ILE A 213 -15.84 -16.32 -20.50
CA ILE A 213 -14.42 -16.32 -20.11
C ILE A 213 -13.71 -15.10 -20.69
N ILE A 214 -13.90 -14.80 -21.99
CA ILE A 214 -13.25 -13.66 -22.63
C ILE A 214 -13.76 -12.34 -22.04
N THR A 215 -15.08 -12.19 -21.87
CA THR A 215 -15.68 -11.00 -21.27
C THR A 215 -15.11 -10.75 -19.89
N ASN A 216 -15.12 -11.77 -19.02
CA ASN A 216 -14.59 -11.66 -17.67
C ASN A 216 -13.08 -11.38 -17.62
N LEU A 217 -12.29 -12.02 -18.48
CA LEU A 217 -10.85 -11.73 -18.54
C LEU A 217 -10.61 -10.26 -18.89
N ILE A 218 -11.31 -9.72 -19.89
CA ILE A 218 -11.15 -8.32 -20.31
C ILE A 218 -11.61 -7.37 -19.20
N THR A 219 -12.82 -7.55 -18.66
CA THR A 219 -13.38 -6.68 -17.63
C THR A 219 -12.53 -6.70 -16.36
N GLN A 220 -12.08 -7.88 -15.93
CA GLN A 220 -11.27 -8.03 -14.73
C GLN A 220 -9.82 -7.54 -14.90
N ILE A 221 -9.21 -7.65 -16.09
CA ILE A 221 -7.90 -7.03 -16.36
C ILE A 221 -7.99 -5.51 -16.23
N ILE A 222 -9.03 -4.90 -16.82
CA ILE A 222 -9.25 -3.44 -16.73
C ILE A 222 -9.45 -3.01 -15.28
N LEU A 223 -10.33 -3.70 -14.55
CA LEU A 223 -10.60 -3.43 -13.15
C LEU A 223 -9.34 -3.59 -12.29
N THR A 224 -8.59 -4.67 -12.50
CA THR A 224 -7.33 -4.97 -11.81
C THR A 224 -6.30 -3.86 -11.98
N PHE A 225 -6.14 -3.34 -13.20
CA PHE A 225 -5.22 -2.25 -13.46
C PHE A 225 -5.65 -0.95 -12.77
N GLY A 226 -6.95 -0.62 -12.81
CA GLY A 226 -7.49 0.52 -12.08
C GLY A 226 -7.28 0.44 -10.58
N LEU A 227 -7.45 -0.76 -10.00
CA LEU A 227 -7.21 -1.02 -8.59
C LEU A 227 -5.75 -0.91 -8.20
N PHE A 228 -4.85 -1.40 -9.06
CA PHE A 228 -3.42 -1.26 -8.87
C PHE A 228 -3.02 0.23 -8.80
N ILE A 229 -3.55 1.07 -9.70
CA ILE A 229 -3.33 2.52 -9.64
C ILE A 229 -3.88 3.11 -8.33
N ALA A 230 -5.09 2.72 -7.93
CA ALA A 230 -5.74 3.24 -6.73
C ALA A 230 -4.94 2.92 -5.46
N ILE A 231 -4.56 1.66 -5.24
CA ILE A 231 -3.75 1.27 -4.08
C ILE A 231 -2.36 1.90 -4.12
N TYR A 232 -1.74 1.94 -5.30
CA TYR A 232 -0.37 2.44 -5.46
C TYR A 232 -0.26 3.92 -5.11
N TYR A 233 -1.19 4.77 -5.56
CA TYR A 233 -1.08 6.22 -5.32
C TYR A 233 -1.85 6.72 -4.09
N ASN A 234 -2.93 6.03 -3.71
CA ASN A 234 -3.92 6.58 -2.76
C ASN A 234 -4.27 5.63 -1.61
N GLY A 235 -3.68 4.43 -1.56
CA GLY A 235 -3.84 3.52 -0.43
C GLY A 235 -5.16 2.76 -0.42
N SER A 236 -5.42 2.07 0.70
CA SER A 236 -6.48 1.06 0.80
C SER A 236 -7.90 1.61 0.68
N PHE A 237 -8.16 2.84 1.14
CA PHE A 237 -9.49 3.44 1.02
C PHE A 237 -9.84 3.77 -0.43
N ALA A 238 -8.88 4.29 -1.19
CA ALA A 238 -9.06 4.52 -2.62
C ALA A 238 -9.21 3.20 -3.38
N TYR A 239 -8.47 2.16 -2.98
CA TYR A 239 -8.65 0.81 -3.51
C TYR A 239 -10.08 0.30 -3.31
N ILE A 240 -10.64 0.41 -2.10
CA ILE A 240 -12.01 -0.02 -1.79
C ILE A 240 -13.04 0.79 -2.60
N ALA A 241 -12.87 2.12 -2.68
CA ALA A 241 -13.76 2.97 -3.48
C ALA A 241 -13.71 2.60 -4.97
N ALA A 242 -12.51 2.43 -5.52
CA ALA A 242 -12.30 2.00 -6.91
C ALA A 242 -12.84 0.58 -7.16
N LEU A 243 -12.77 -0.32 -6.17
CA LEU A 243 -13.33 -1.66 -6.25
C LEU A 243 -14.84 -1.62 -6.40
N ILE A 244 -15.53 -0.88 -5.52
CA ILE A 244 -16.99 -0.76 -5.56
C ILE A 244 -17.45 -0.14 -6.88
N ILE A 245 -16.87 1.00 -7.27
CA ILE A 245 -17.25 1.70 -8.50
C ILE A 245 -16.93 0.82 -9.73
N GLY A 246 -15.75 0.23 -9.75
CA GLY A 246 -15.29 -0.59 -10.85
C GLY A 246 -16.14 -1.84 -11.05
N GLU A 247 -16.51 -2.54 -9.98
CA GLU A 247 -17.39 -3.72 -10.04
C GLU A 247 -18.80 -3.37 -10.54
N ILE A 248 -19.33 -2.19 -10.18
CA ILE A 248 -20.60 -1.71 -10.75
C ILE A 248 -20.47 -1.50 -12.26
N LEU A 249 -19.37 -0.91 -12.73
CA LEU A 249 -19.13 -0.71 -14.17
C LEU A 249 -18.94 -2.05 -14.91
N VAL A 250 -18.26 -3.02 -14.29
CA VAL A 250 -18.10 -4.37 -14.84
C VAL A 250 -19.47 -5.03 -14.96
N LEU A 251 -20.26 -5.06 -13.89
CA LEU A 251 -21.62 -5.62 -13.88
C LEU A 251 -22.49 -5.04 -15.00
N LEU A 252 -22.52 -3.70 -15.13
CA LEU A 252 -23.30 -3.03 -16.17
C LEU A 252 -22.82 -3.42 -17.58
N SER A 253 -21.50 -3.49 -17.78
CA SER A 253 -20.90 -3.88 -19.06
C SER A 253 -21.25 -5.33 -19.40
N GLU A 254 -21.17 -6.24 -18.44
CA GLU A 254 -21.48 -7.65 -18.61
C GLU A 254 -22.96 -7.90 -18.86
N ILE A 255 -23.85 -7.18 -18.17
CA ILE A 255 -25.30 -7.22 -18.47
C ILE A 255 -25.54 -6.87 -19.94
N VAL A 256 -24.92 -5.81 -20.45
CA VAL A 256 -25.07 -5.38 -21.84
C VAL A 256 -24.54 -6.45 -22.78
N ILE A 257 -23.31 -6.92 -22.57
CA ILE A 257 -22.66 -7.93 -23.42
C ILE A 257 -23.46 -9.23 -23.43
N TYR A 258 -23.83 -9.78 -22.28
CA TYR A 258 -24.54 -11.06 -22.22
C TYR A 258 -25.97 -10.96 -22.75
N ARG A 259 -26.68 -9.84 -22.59
CA ARG A 259 -28.00 -9.70 -23.22
C ARG A 259 -27.94 -9.64 -24.75
N LEU A 260 -26.83 -9.18 -25.32
CA LEU A 260 -26.65 -9.07 -26.78
C LEU A 260 -26.08 -10.36 -27.40
N TYR A 261 -25.10 -10.97 -26.74
CA TYR A 261 -24.28 -12.03 -27.32
C TYR A 261 -24.54 -13.42 -26.72
N LEU A 262 -25.05 -13.53 -25.49
CA LEU A 262 -25.35 -14.81 -24.84
C LEU A 262 -26.74 -15.32 -25.24
N LYS A 263 -26.84 -15.85 -26.48
CA LYS A 263 -28.11 -16.20 -27.16
C LYS A 263 -28.61 -17.63 -26.93
N GLU A 264 -27.92 -18.46 -26.14
CA GLU A 264 -28.34 -19.85 -25.92
C GLU A 264 -29.71 -19.96 -25.24
N HIS A 265 -30.02 -19.02 -24.34
CA HIS A 265 -31.29 -18.92 -23.63
C HIS A 265 -31.89 -17.51 -23.82
N GLY A 266 -33.09 -17.28 -23.28
CA GLY A 266 -33.75 -15.98 -23.35
C GLY A 266 -33.01 -14.87 -22.57
N LYS A 267 -33.22 -13.62 -23.00
CA LYS A 267 -32.54 -12.42 -22.45
C LYS A 267 -32.70 -12.25 -20.93
N TYR A 268 -33.84 -12.68 -20.36
CA TYR A 268 -34.07 -12.64 -18.92
C TYR A 268 -33.13 -13.58 -18.15
N ARG A 269 -32.82 -14.76 -18.72
CA ARG A 269 -31.88 -15.71 -18.11
C ARG A 269 -30.45 -15.17 -18.17
N SER A 270 -30.05 -14.57 -19.29
CA SER A 270 -28.73 -13.94 -19.43
C SER A 270 -28.56 -12.76 -18.48
N LEU A 271 -29.61 -11.96 -18.26
CA LEU A 271 -29.60 -10.89 -17.25
C LEU A 271 -29.44 -11.43 -15.83
N LEU A 272 -30.26 -12.41 -15.43
CA LEU A 272 -30.17 -13.02 -14.10
C LEU A 272 -28.81 -13.67 -13.86
N TYR A 273 -28.26 -14.34 -14.88
CA TYR A 273 -26.92 -14.90 -14.84
C TYR A 273 -25.88 -13.80 -14.55
N ALA A 274 -25.86 -12.72 -15.35
CA ALA A 274 -24.92 -11.62 -15.19
C ALA A 274 -24.93 -11.05 -13.76
N VAL A 275 -26.14 -10.76 -13.25
CA VAL A 275 -26.33 -10.21 -11.91
C VAL A 275 -25.86 -11.18 -10.83
N VAL A 276 -26.26 -12.45 -10.89
CA VAL A 276 -25.90 -13.43 -9.84
C VAL A 276 -24.41 -13.71 -9.84
N ALA A 277 -23.80 -13.85 -11.02
CA ALA A 277 -22.37 -14.16 -11.13
C ALA A 277 -21.50 -13.01 -10.62
N ASN A 278 -21.78 -11.77 -11.04
CA ASN A 278 -21.04 -10.59 -10.60
C ASN A 278 -21.22 -10.31 -9.10
N ILE A 279 -22.42 -10.49 -8.54
CA ILE A 279 -22.66 -10.33 -7.11
C ILE A 279 -21.85 -11.36 -6.31
N LEU A 280 -21.83 -12.62 -6.74
CA LEU A 280 -21.03 -13.66 -6.09
C LEU A 280 -19.53 -13.33 -6.19
N SER A 281 -19.06 -12.94 -7.37
CA SER A 281 -17.67 -12.53 -7.61
C SER A 281 -17.26 -11.34 -6.73
N LEU A 282 -18.14 -10.35 -6.53
CA LEU A 282 -17.91 -9.23 -5.63
C LEU A 282 -17.78 -9.67 -4.17
N VAL A 283 -18.69 -10.52 -3.67
CA VAL A 283 -18.63 -11.02 -2.29
C VAL A 283 -17.33 -11.77 -2.06
N PHE A 284 -16.94 -12.67 -2.97
CA PHE A 284 -15.67 -13.38 -2.85
C PHE A 284 -14.47 -12.45 -2.95
N SER A 285 -14.52 -11.43 -3.82
CA SER A 285 -13.46 -10.43 -3.96
C SER A 285 -13.24 -9.60 -2.69
N LEU A 286 -14.27 -9.39 -1.88
CA LEU A 286 -14.16 -8.68 -0.60
C LEU A 286 -13.55 -9.56 0.52
N LEU A 287 -13.52 -10.87 0.34
CA LEU A 287 -12.99 -11.83 1.32
C LEU A 287 -11.49 -12.14 1.12
N ILE A 288 -10.87 -11.63 0.04
CA ILE A 288 -9.49 -11.92 -0.40
C ILE A 288 -8.69 -10.62 -0.41
#